data_AF-A0A820AKM0-F1
#
_entry.id   AF-A0A820AKM0-F1
#
_cell.length_a   1.000
_cell.length_b   1.000
_cell.length_c   1.000
_cell.angle_alpha   90.00
_cell.angle_beta   90.00
_cell.angle_gamma   90.00
#
_symmetry.space_group_name_H-M   'P 1'
#
loop_
_entity.id
_entity.type
_entity.pdbx_description
1 polymer ?
#
loop_
_entity_poly.entity_id
_entity_poly.type
_entity_poly.pdbx_seq_one_letter_code
_entity_poly.pdbx_strand_id
1 'polypeptide(L)' 'PLIYAAYGDKYLIESFSVVFDHLINQRATVGDLYRYLQEYSKVPSPPSLFEYILRTPAKQLRS' A
#
# COMPACT_ATOMS: atom_id res chain seq x y z
N PRO A 1 -0.06 15.26 10.00
CA PRO A 1 -1.13 14.26 10.24
C PRO A 1 -2.09 14.27 9.04
N LEU A 2 -2.49 13.09 8.55
CA LEU A 2 -3.45 12.96 7.45
C LEU A 2 -4.83 12.65 8.03
N ILE A 3 -5.84 13.42 7.67
CA ILE A 3 -7.24 13.10 7.97
C ILE A 3 -7.86 12.56 6.69
N TYR A 4 -8.32 11.31 6.74
CA TYR A 4 -8.94 10.64 5.60
C TYR A 4 -10.42 10.38 5.89
N ALA A 5 -11.31 11.02 5.12
CA ALA A 5 -12.75 10.85 5.22
C ALA A 5 -13.25 9.86 4.17
N ALA A 6 -13.68 8.67 4.58
CA ALA A 6 -14.16 7.61 3.69
C ALA A 6 -15.69 7.65 3.44
N TYR A 7 -16.38 8.70 3.86
CA TYR A 7 -17.82 8.93 3.59
C TYR A 7 -18.74 7.73 3.88
N GLY A 8 -18.50 7.02 4.99
CA GLY A 8 -19.31 5.87 5.40
C GLY A 8 -18.84 4.51 4.85
N ASP A 9 -17.82 4.48 3.99
CA ASP A 9 -17.20 3.23 3.53
C ASP A 9 -16.28 2.66 4.62
N LYS A 10 -16.84 1.74 5.42
CA LYS A 10 -16.08 1.04 6.47
C LYS A 10 -14.99 0.14 5.91
N TYR A 11 -15.22 -0.53 4.78
CA TYR A 11 -14.25 -1.46 4.20
C TYR A 11 -12.99 -0.72 3.75
N LEU A 12 -13.16 0.48 3.19
CA LEU A 12 -12.06 1.35 2.80
C LEU A 12 -11.25 1.83 4.00
N ILE A 13 -11.91 2.21 5.11
CA ILE A 13 -11.25 2.61 6.35
C ILE A 13 -10.40 1.46 6.90
N GLU A 14 -10.98 0.27 7.01
CA GLU A 14 -10.29 -0.92 7.53
C GLU A 14 -9.11 -1.30 6.64
N SER A 15 -9.32 -1.38 5.33
CA SER A 15 -8.27 -1.75 4.38
C SER A 15 -7.13 -0.71 4.36
N PHE A 16 -7.46 0.58 4.40
CA PHE A 16 -6.46 1.65 4.46
C PHE A 16 -5.64 1.56 5.75
N SER A 17 -6.29 1.33 6.90
CA SER A 17 -5.63 1.24 8.20
C SER A 17 -4.63 0.09 8.23
N VAL A 18 -5.03 -1.09 7.74
CA VAL A 18 -4.15 -2.27 7.66
C VAL A 18 -2.94 -2.03 6.76
N VAL A 19 -3.13 -1.42 5.59
CA VAL A 19 -2.04 -1.09 4.67
C VAL A 19 -1.11 -0.03 5.27
N PHE A 20 -1.67 0.98 5.92
CA PHE A 20 -0.88 2.04 6.55
C PHE A 20 0.00 1.49 7.67
N ASP A 21 -0.56 0.69 8.58
CA ASP A 21 0.19 0.05 9.67
C ASP A 21 1.28 -0.88 9.12
N HIS A 22 0.96 -1.63 8.07
CA HIS A 22 1.93 -2.49 7.39
C HIS A 22 3.13 -1.69 6.86
N LEU A 23 2.88 -0.57 6.17
CA LEU A 23 3.94 0.31 5.63
C LEU A 23 4.80 0.94 6.74
N ILE A 24 4.18 1.37 7.84
CA ILE A 24 4.89 1.90 9.02
C ILE A 24 5.79 0.83 9.63
N ASN A 25 5.28 -0.39 9.84
CA ASN A 25 6.05 -1.50 10.39
C ASN A 25 7.24 -1.89 9.51
N GLN A 26 7.11 -1.74 8.20
CA GLN A 26 8.22 -1.97 7.26
C GLN A 26 9.20 -0.81 7.15
N ARG A 27 8.94 0.32 7.82
CA ARG A 27 9.68 1.58 7.63
C ARG A 27 9.76 1.95 6.15
N ALA A 28 8.62 1.80 5.46
CA ALA A 28 8.49 2.17 4.07
C ALA A 28 8.64 3.69 3.93
N THR A 29 9.34 4.10 2.88
CA THR A 29 9.54 5.51 2.52
C THR A 29 8.59 5.91 1.41
N VAL A 30 8.46 7.22 1.17
CA VAL A 30 7.74 7.74 -0.01
C VAL A 30 8.34 7.19 -1.32
N GLY A 31 9.66 6.99 -1.36
CA GLY A 31 10.32 6.37 -2.51
C GLY A 31 9.88 4.91 -2.74
N ASP A 32 9.65 4.15 -1.67
CA ASP A 32 9.13 2.78 -1.78
C ASP A 32 7.68 2.79 -2.26
N LEU A 33 6.85 3.71 -1.77
CA LEU A 33 5.47 3.91 -2.27
C LEU A 33 5.44 4.22 -3.76
N TYR A 34 6.34 5.08 -4.23
CA TYR A 34 6.46 5.35 -5.65
C TYR A 34 6.84 4.09 -6.45
N ARG A 35 7.78 3.28 -5.94
CA ARG A 35 8.13 2.00 -6.56
C ARG A 35 6.97 1.00 -6.56
N TYR A 36 6.19 0.89 -5.49
CA TYR A 36 4.99 0.06 -5.48
C TYR A 36 4.07 0.40 -6.64
N LEU A 37 3.81 1.70 -6.88
CA LEU A 37 2.95 2.14 -7.98
C LEU A 37 3.55 1.82 -9.35
N GLN A 38 4.88 2.01 -9.50
CA GLN A 38 5.57 1.68 -10.74
C GLN A 38 5.53 0.17 -11.05
N GLU A 39 5.84 -0.68 -10.07
CA GLU A 39 5.86 -2.13 -10.27
C GLU A 39 4.45 -2.70 -10.43
N TYR A 40 3.48 -2.20 -9.67
CA TYR A 40 2.07 -2.59 -9.79
C TYR A 40 1.53 -2.40 -11.20
N SER A 41 1.93 -1.31 -11.89
CA SER A 41 1.51 -1.05 -13.27
C SER A 41 1.98 -2.09 -14.30
N LYS A 42 3.01 -2.87 -13.95
CA LYS A 42 3.59 -3.90 -14.82
C LYS A 42 3.02 -5.29 -14.55
N VAL A 43 2.26 -5.46 -13.47
CA VAL A 43 1.70 -6.77 -13.08
C VAL A 43 0.51 -7.09 -13.98
N PRO A 44 0.53 -8.19 -14.74
CA PRO A 44 -0.63 -8.61 -15.52
C PRO A 44 -1.73 -9.14 -14.59
N SER A 45 -2.94 -8.61 -14.74
CA SER A 45 -4.11 -8.92 -13.89
C SER A 45 -3.81 -8.79 -12.39
N PRO A 46 -3.45 -7.59 -11.91
CA PRO A 46 -3.03 -7.42 -10.54
C PRO A 46 -4.21 -7.63 -9.57
N PRO A 47 -3.93 -8.10 -8.33
CA PRO A 47 -4.89 -7.93 -7.23
C PRO A 47 -5.11 -6.43 -6.98
N SER A 48 -5.94 -6.05 -6.00
CA SER A 48 -6.03 -4.62 -5.65
C SER A 48 -4.66 -4.06 -5.21
N LEU A 49 -4.44 -2.77 -5.38
CA LEU A 49 -3.18 -2.12 -4.95
C LEU A 49 -2.88 -2.38 -3.47
N PHE A 50 -3.91 -2.37 -2.62
CA PHE A 50 -3.77 -2.66 -1.19
C PHE A 50 -3.31 -4.10 -0.96
N GLU A 51 -3.92 -5.09 -1.60
CA GLU A 51 -3.48 -6.48 -1.51
C GLU A 51 -2.05 -6.67 -2.05
N TYR A 52 -1.71 -5.99 -3.14
CA TYR A 52 -0.35 -6.03 -3.69
C TYR A 52 0.66 -5.51 -2.68
N ILE A 53 0.41 -4.35 -2.07
CA ILE A 53 1.29 -3.77 -1.04
C ILE A 53 1.45 -4.73 0.14
N LEU A 54 0.37 -5.36 0.61
CA LEU A 54 0.41 -6.31 1.72
C LEU A 54 1.20 -7.60 1.41
N ARG A 55 1.23 -8.01 0.14
CA ARG A 55 1.94 -9.22 -0.32
C ARG A 55 3.41 -8.97 -0.67
N THR A 56 3.80 -7.72 -0.89
CA THR A 56 5.14 -7.37 -1.37
C THR A 56 5.89 -6.57 -0.29
N PRO A 57 6.89 -7.14 0.38
CA PRO A 57 7.75 -6.40 1.30
C PRO A 57 8.50 -5.23 0.63
N ALA A 58 8.49 -4.05 1.25
CA ALA A 58 9.17 -2.85 0.77
C ALA A 58 10.67 -3.05 0.58
N LYS A 59 11.30 -3.95 1.37
CA LYS A 59 12.71 -4.32 1.20
C LYS A 59 12.99 -5.00 -0.14
N GLN A 60 12.04 -5.76 -0.68
CA GLN A 60 12.19 -6.43 -1.99
C GLN A 60 12.14 -5.43 -3.15
N LEU A 61 11.62 -4.22 -2.94
CA LEU A 61 11.60 -3.15 -3.94
C LEU A 61 12.88 -2.32 -3.98
N ARG A 62 13.83 -2.56 -3.05
CA ARG A 62 15.08 -1.81 -2.92
C ARG A 62 16.30 -2.53 -3.50
N SER A 63 16.13 -3.80 -3.87
CA SER A 63 17.11 -4.62 -4.60
C SER A 63 17.02 -4.37 -6.09
#